data_AF-A0A7S4UYD2-F1
#
_entry.id   AF-A0A7S4UYD2-F1
#
_cell.length_a   1.000
_cell.length_b   1.000
_cell.length_c   1.000
_cell.angle_alpha   90.00
_cell.angle_beta   90.00
_cell.angle_gamma   90.00
#
_symmetry.space_group_name_H-M   'P 1'
#
loop_
_entity.id
_entity.type
_entity.pdbx_description
1 polymer ?
#
loop_
_entity_poly.entity_id
_entity_poly.type
_entity_poly.pdbx_seq_one_letter_code
_entity_poly.pdbx_strand_id
1 'polypeptide(L)'
;VMHARMFWFHRCLCLYVMVRSNKTKKKQYMVQAKRIHKELTNSLKNKNPNVLHYVSLLNAEKAALKQKKYQEDDVKKLYNDAITMSARGGYVHDAALAQERFA
;
A
#
# COMPACT_ATOMS: atom_id res chain seq x y z
N VAL A 1 -14.98 14.05 -1.84
CA VAL A 1 -13.70 13.87 -1.10
C VAL A 1 -13.22 12.40 -1.04
N MET A 2 -14.09 11.38 -1.07
CA MET A 2 -13.64 9.97 -1.13
C MET A 2 -13.01 9.55 -2.48
N HIS A 3 -13.60 9.95 -3.61
CA HIS A 3 -13.08 9.63 -4.95
C HIS A 3 -11.62 10.05 -5.18
N ALA A 4 -11.22 11.22 -4.69
CA ALA A 4 -9.84 11.67 -4.79
C ALA A 4 -8.88 10.72 -4.07
N ARG A 5 -9.24 10.23 -2.88
CA ARG A 5 -8.38 9.37 -2.05
C ARG A 5 -8.18 7.98 -2.66
N MET A 6 -9.22 7.43 -3.29
CA MET A 6 -9.12 6.19 -4.07
C MET A 6 -8.13 6.34 -5.23
N PHE A 7 -8.21 7.46 -5.97
CA PHE A 7 -7.26 7.76 -7.04
C PHE A 7 -5.81 7.86 -6.53
N TRP A 8 -5.57 8.56 -5.42
CA TRP A 8 -4.25 8.65 -4.81
C TRP A 8 -3.71 7.28 -4.36
N PHE A 9 -4.58 6.42 -3.81
CA PHE A 9 -4.23 5.05 -3.43
C PHE A 9 -3.77 4.22 -4.63
N HIS A 10 -4.59 4.10 -5.68
CA HIS A 10 -4.22 3.33 -6.87
C HIS A 10 -2.97 3.90 -7.55
N ARG A 11 -2.83 5.22 -7.62
CA ARG A 11 -1.62 5.86 -8.14
C ARG A 11 -0.38 5.47 -7.33
N CYS A 12 -0.47 5.43 -6.00
CA CYS A 12 0.64 5.01 -5.15
C CYS A 12 1.01 3.54 -5.39
N LEU A 13 0.01 2.66 -5.50
CA LEU A 13 0.20 1.24 -5.80
C LEU A 13 0.88 1.04 -7.16
N CYS A 14 0.41 1.71 -8.21
CA CYS A 14 1.02 1.67 -9.54
C CYS A 14 2.48 2.14 -9.51
N LEU A 15 2.79 3.19 -8.75
CA LEU A 15 4.17 3.67 -8.60
C LEU A 15 5.05 2.62 -7.90
N TYR A 16 4.54 1.90 -6.90
CA TYR A 16 5.28 0.81 -6.27
C TYR A 16 5.55 -0.37 -7.20
N VAL A 17 4.57 -0.75 -8.04
CA VAL A 17 4.77 -1.75 -9.09
C VAL A 17 5.84 -1.30 -10.09
N MET A 18 5.79 -0.03 -10.52
CA MET A 18 6.80 0.55 -11.41
C MET A 18 8.20 0.55 -10.77
N VAL A 19 8.33 0.80 -9.46
CA VAL A 19 9.60 0.70 -8.73
C VAL A 19 10.19 -0.72 -8.76
N ARG A 20 9.33 -1.76 -8.80
CA ARG A 20 9.76 -3.16 -8.91
C ARG A 20 10.23 -3.51 -10.33
N SER A 21 9.53 -3.02 -11.34
CA SER A 21 9.81 -3.34 -12.75
C SER A 21 10.94 -2.52 -13.37
N ASN A 22 11.11 -1.25 -12.98
CA ASN A 22 12.04 -0.32 -13.63
C ASN A 22 13.32 -0.10 -12.83
N LYS A 23 14.48 -0.38 -13.44
CA LYS A 23 15.80 -0.16 -12.81
C LYS A 23 16.28 1.29 -12.93
N THR A 24 15.96 1.99 -14.02
CA THR A 24 16.54 3.30 -14.37
C THR A 24 15.91 4.49 -13.63
N LYS A 25 14.57 4.52 -13.51
CA LYS A 25 13.83 5.62 -12.86
C LYS A 25 13.31 5.29 -11.46
N LYS A 26 13.82 4.22 -10.86
CA LYS A 26 13.42 3.68 -9.55
C LYS A 26 13.34 4.76 -8.46
N LYS A 27 14.36 5.63 -8.38
CA LYS A 27 14.43 6.69 -7.36
C LYS A 27 13.31 7.72 -7.51
N GLN A 28 12.99 8.14 -8.74
CA GLN A 28 11.95 9.13 -9.00
C GLN A 28 10.56 8.61 -8.62
N TYR A 29 10.22 7.39 -9.06
CA TYR A 29 8.95 6.75 -8.70
C TYR A 29 8.84 6.53 -7.19
N MET A 30 9.93 6.11 -6.54
CA MET A 30 9.93 5.91 -5.09
C MET A 30 9.71 7.22 -4.32
N VAL A 31 10.29 8.34 -4.77
CA VAL A 31 10.08 9.66 -4.14
C VAL A 31 8.60 10.08 -4.27
N GLN A 32 8.02 9.94 -5.46
CA GLN A 32 6.60 10.25 -5.67
C GLN A 32 5.68 9.34 -4.85
N ALA A 33 5.92 8.04 -4.85
CA ALA A 33 5.15 7.08 -4.07
C ALA A 33 5.21 7.40 -2.57
N LYS A 34 6.40 7.71 -2.03
CA LYS A 34 6.57 8.10 -0.63
C LYS A 34 5.81 9.37 -0.27
N ARG A 35 5.76 10.37 -1.16
CA ARG A 35 4.98 11.59 -0.94
C ARG A 35 3.50 11.29 -0.80
N ILE A 36 2.92 10.57 -1.78
CA ILE A 36 1.49 10.23 -1.78
C ILE A 36 1.15 9.35 -0.57
N HIS A 37 2.00 8.37 -0.24
CA HIS A 37 1.82 7.52 0.92
C HIS A 37 1.83 8.34 2.23
N LYS A 38 2.72 9.33 2.36
CA LYS A 38 2.73 10.23 3.53
C LYS A 38 1.45 11.05 3.64
N GLU A 39 0.91 11.55 2.52
CA GLU A 39 -0.35 12.30 2.50
C GLU A 39 -1.55 11.41 2.92
N LEU A 40 -1.60 10.16 2.43
CA LEU A 40 -2.60 9.18 2.88
C LEU A 40 -2.47 8.84 4.37
N THR A 41 -1.24 8.68 4.86
CA THR A 41 -0.97 8.41 6.28
C THR A 41 -1.33 9.60 7.17
N ASN A 42 -1.06 10.82 6.74
CA ASN A 42 -1.46 12.02 7.47
C ASN A 42 -2.99 12.17 7.51
N SER A 43 -3.67 11.75 6.45
CA SER A 43 -5.13 11.70 6.41
C SER A 43 -5.72 10.73 7.44
N LEU A 44 -4.99 9.65 7.78
CA LEU A 44 -5.34 8.74 8.87
C LEU A 44 -5.29 9.45 10.24
N LYS A 45 -4.24 10.25 10.48
CA LYS A 45 -4.05 10.99 11.74
C LYS A 45 -5.18 11.98 12.00
N ASN A 46 -5.83 12.46 10.94
CA ASN A 46 -7.01 13.31 11.01
C ASN A 46 -8.31 12.52 11.31
N LYS A 47 -8.21 11.35 11.95
CA LYS A 47 -9.31 10.46 12.39
C LYS A 47 -10.23 9.97 11.26
N ASN A 48 -9.72 9.73 10.04
CA ASN A 48 -10.50 9.04 9.02
C ASN A 48 -10.14 7.54 8.96
N PRO A 49 -10.93 6.66 9.59
CA PRO A 49 -10.63 5.22 9.62
C PRO A 49 -10.76 4.55 8.24
N ASN A 50 -11.50 5.16 7.30
CA ASN A 50 -11.74 4.61 5.96
C ASN A 50 -10.52 4.70 5.03
N VAL A 51 -9.37 5.14 5.54
CA VAL A 51 -8.10 5.17 4.80
C VAL A 51 -7.10 4.16 5.37
N LEU A 52 -7.45 3.53 6.50
CA LEU A 52 -6.59 2.59 7.22
C LEU A 52 -6.23 1.39 6.37
N HIS A 53 -7.21 0.80 5.70
CA HIS A 53 -7.01 -0.38 4.85
C HIS A 53 -6.10 -0.07 3.65
N TYR A 54 -6.27 1.09 3.01
CA TYR A 54 -5.36 1.57 1.96
C TYR A 54 -3.92 1.73 2.47
N VAL A 55 -3.74 2.34 3.65
CA VAL A 55 -2.40 2.55 4.23
C VAL A 55 -1.75 1.23 4.62
N SER A 56 -2.50 0.28 5.17
CA SER A 56 -1.99 -1.06 5.51
C SER A 56 -1.42 -1.78 4.30
N LEU A 57 -2.15 -1.80 3.18
CA LEU A 57 -1.67 -2.43 1.94
C LEU A 57 -0.44 -1.70 1.36
N LEU A 58 -0.42 -0.36 1.36
CA LEU A 58 0.74 0.40 0.90
C LEU A 58 1.99 0.21 1.78
N ASN A 59 1.81 -0.06 3.08
CA ASN A 59 2.90 -0.41 3.97
C ASN A 59 3.48 -1.80 3.65
N ALA A 60 2.62 -2.79 3.38
CA ALA A 60 3.04 -4.11 2.94
C ALA A 60 3.86 -4.04 1.64
N GLU A 61 3.37 -3.32 0.63
CA GLU A 61 4.07 -3.09 -0.65
C GLU A 61 5.44 -2.42 -0.47
N LYS A 62 5.49 -1.38 0.36
CA LYS A 62 6.73 -0.67 0.65
C LYS A 62 7.75 -1.56 1.36
N ALA A 63 7.29 -2.45 2.23
CA ALA A 63 8.15 -3.45 2.88
C ALA A 63 8.64 -4.49 1.88
N ALA A 64 7.76 -5.01 1.00
CA ALA A 64 8.12 -5.91 -0.09
C ALA A 64 9.19 -5.31 -1.04
N LEU A 65 9.12 -4.00 -1.32
CA LEU A 65 10.14 -3.32 -2.15
C LEU A 65 11.50 -3.16 -1.49
N LYS A 66 11.55 -3.16 -0.16
CA LYS A 66 12.79 -3.06 0.63
C LYS A 66 13.34 -4.43 1.02
N GLN A 67 12.57 -5.47 0.77
CA GLN A 67 12.77 -6.79 1.33
C GLN A 67 14.17 -7.31 1.00
N LYS A 68 14.90 -7.64 2.06
CA LYS A 68 16.02 -8.59 2.00
C LYS A 68 15.42 -9.97 2.31
N LYS A 69 16.03 -11.04 1.81
CA LYS A 69 15.56 -12.44 1.94
C LYS A 69 15.10 -12.83 3.36
N TYR A 70 15.67 -12.23 4.40
CA TYR A 70 15.36 -12.50 5.81
C TYR A 70 14.16 -11.77 6.40
N GLN A 71 13.47 -10.91 5.63
CA GLN A 71 12.29 -10.15 6.07
C GLN A 71 11.02 -10.67 5.38
N GLU A 72 11.01 -11.94 4.95
CA GLU A 72 9.88 -12.53 4.25
C GLU A 72 8.65 -12.62 5.13
N ASP A 73 8.81 -13.12 6.35
CA ASP A 73 7.72 -13.28 7.30
C ASP A 73 7.12 -11.96 7.78
N ASP A 74 7.94 -10.91 7.90
CA ASP A 74 7.45 -9.57 8.26
C ASP A 74 6.55 -8.98 7.17
N VAL A 75 6.91 -9.18 5.90
CA VAL A 75 6.09 -8.75 4.77
C VAL A 75 4.80 -9.57 4.69
N LYS A 76 4.88 -10.89 4.90
CA LYS A 76 3.70 -11.77 4.96
C LYS A 76 2.71 -11.31 6.03
N LYS A 77 3.20 -10.98 7.23
CA LYS A 77 2.38 -10.43 8.32
C LYS A 77 1.69 -9.14 7.90
N LEU A 78 2.42 -8.20 7.28
CA LEU A 78 1.84 -6.94 6.82
C LEU A 78 0.74 -7.11 5.76
N TYR A 79 0.90 -8.05 4.83
CA TYR A 79 -0.16 -8.37 3.86
C TYR A 79 -1.37 -9.00 4.54
N ASN A 80 -1.16 -9.97 5.45
CA ASN A 80 -2.25 -10.58 6.21
C ASN A 80 -3.01 -9.57 7.08
N ASP A 81 -2.30 -8.63 7.70
CA ASP A 81 -2.92 -7.53 8.43
C ASP A 81 -3.74 -6.64 7.49
N ALA A 82 -3.22 -6.31 6.30
CA ALA A 82 -3.96 -5.54 5.30
C ALA A 82 -5.23 -6.26 4.84
N ILE A 83 -5.15 -7.56 4.53
CA ILE A 83 -6.29 -8.40 4.14
C ILE A 83 -7.33 -8.42 5.26
N THR A 84 -6.90 -8.70 6.49
CA THR A 84 -7.78 -8.76 7.67
C THR A 84 -8.47 -7.43 7.92
N MET A 85 -7.74 -6.32 7.81
CA MET A 85 -8.29 -4.98 8.02
C MET A 85 -9.31 -4.60 6.93
N SER A 86 -9.01 -4.89 5.66
CA SER A 86 -9.95 -4.67 4.56
C SER A 86 -11.21 -5.53 4.71
N ALA A 87 -11.05 -6.81 5.04
CA ALA A 87 -12.17 -7.74 5.24
C ALA A 87 -13.06 -7.32 6.41
N ARG A 88 -12.48 -6.97 7.57
CA ARG A 88 -13.23 -6.47 8.75
C ARG A 88 -13.98 -5.18 8.47
N GLY A 89 -13.44 -4.31 7.60
CA GLY A 89 -14.08 -3.08 7.17
C GLY A 89 -15.17 -3.25 6.10
N GLY A 90 -15.39 -4.47 5.59
CA GLY A 90 -16.31 -4.73 4.48
C GLY A 90 -15.78 -4.32 3.10
N TYR A 91 -14.50 -4.00 2.98
CA TYR A 91 -13.85 -3.60 1.72
C TYR A 91 -13.40 -4.84 0.93
N VAL A 92 -14.37 -5.60 0.41
CA VAL A 92 -14.11 -6.90 -0.24
C VAL A 92 -13.16 -6.78 -1.43
N HIS A 93 -13.32 -5.73 -2.25
CA HIS A 93 -12.44 -5.50 -3.41
C HIS A 93 -10.98 -5.21 -2.99
N ASP A 94 -10.78 -4.45 -1.91
CA ASP A 94 -9.44 -4.13 -1.43
C ASP A 94 -8.78 -5.34 -0.72
N ALA A 95 -9.59 -6.20 -0.09
CA ALA A 95 -9.12 -7.48 0.47
C ALA A 95 -8.69 -8.45 -0.64
N ALA A 96 -9.49 -8.58 -1.70
CA ALA A 96 -9.14 -9.38 -2.87
C ALA A 96 -7.86 -8.85 -3.54
N LEU A 97 -7.76 -7.55 -3.74
CA LEU A 97 -6.56 -6.92 -4.29
C LEU A 97 -5.33 -7.17 -3.42
N ALA A 98 -5.45 -7.09 -2.08
CA ALA A 98 -4.35 -7.40 -1.17
C ALA A 98 -3.91 -8.86 -1.26
N GLN A 99 -4.86 -9.79 -1.43
CA GLN A 99 -4.59 -11.21 -1.64
C GLN A 99 -3.86 -11.46 -2.96
N GLU A 100 -4.32 -10.85 -4.06
CA GLU A 100 -3.67 -10.94 -5.38
C GLU A 100 -2.25 -10.39 -5.38
N ARG A 101 -1.98 -9.36 -4.59
CA ARG A 101 -0.65 -8.76 -4.44
C ARG A 101 0.29 -9.58 -3.56
N PHE A 102 -0.28 -10.41 -2.68
CA PHE A 102 0.46 -11.29 -1.79
C PHE A 102 0.91 -12.59 -2.46
N ALA A 103 0.06 -13.15 -3.35
CA ALA A 103 0.32 -14.35 -4.13
C ALA A 103 1.49 -14.18 -5.12
#